data_AF-A0A2A4SRS0-F1
#
_entry.id   AF-A0A2A4SRS0-F1
#
_cell.length_a   1.000
_cell.length_b   1.000
_cell.length_c   1.000
_cell.angle_alpha   90.00
_cell.angle_beta   90.00
_cell.angle_gamma   90.00
#
_symmetry.space_group_name_H-M   'P 1'
#
loop_
_entity.id
_entity.type
_entity.pdbx_description
1 polymer ?
#
loop_
_entity_poly.entity_id
_entity_poly.type
_entity_poly.pdbx_seq_one_letter_code
_entity_poly.pdbx_strand_id
1 'polypeptide(L)'
;MRIYNTIIGALILSFGIFLIVSFQQTNIYESDDTELIKKTFEHEIEIQKKEFLSTYQYYTNYRGNSEREILFLIEKLITKYQEDTEMLEFIYKQSSYLLLPNRHSSLSIHHVTVPTVFEEDREYLLQFLKDTPELFPHLSYSLRNDPDFSIEYLNNIPEGFKNADKIDSILKNMESTVLENQEVKSLLFDYTPFAYLLFSPEEKLDPKNMLLAFSREPFYFNAIEKKEQYNIENIKILDQALMIYNKNNQKEPEDYTELTDFDDILGKEIMRYYENLEEGEEKNQWNQIMKIDDTKDEELNDDFE
;
A
#
# COMPACT_ATOMS: atom_id res chain seq x y z
N MET A 1 25.95 -47.27 -29.20
CA MET A 1 24.81 -46.93 -30.10
C MET A 1 23.44 -47.25 -29.53
N ARG A 2 23.14 -48.48 -29.08
CA ARG A 2 21.77 -48.83 -28.60
C ARG A 2 21.26 -47.95 -27.46
N ILE A 3 22.07 -47.69 -26.43
CA ILE A 3 21.70 -46.85 -25.29
C ILE A 3 21.39 -45.41 -25.71
N TYR A 4 22.16 -44.87 -26.67
CA TYR A 4 21.98 -43.50 -27.17
C TYR A 4 20.64 -43.32 -27.87
N ASN A 5 20.24 -44.28 -28.71
CA ASN A 5 18.94 -44.24 -29.38
C ASN A 5 17.77 -44.38 -28.40
N THR A 6 17.92 -45.18 -27.34
CA THR A 6 16.91 -45.31 -26.29
C THR A 6 16.74 -44.00 -25.51
N ILE A 7 17.84 -43.32 -25.16
CA ILE A 7 17.80 -42.03 -24.44
C ILE A 7 17.16 -40.95 -25.32
N ILE A 8 17.53 -40.86 -26.60
CA ILE A 8 16.91 -39.90 -27.53
C ILE A 8 15.42 -40.19 -27.71
N GLY A 9 15.03 -41.46 -27.87
CA GLY A 9 13.63 -41.84 -27.97
C GLY A 9 12.82 -41.43 -26.73
N ALA A 10 13.39 -41.63 -25.53
CA ALA A 10 12.75 -41.21 -24.28
C ALA A 10 12.62 -39.67 -24.18
N LEU A 11 13.64 -38.91 -24.60
CA LEU A 11 13.60 -37.45 -24.63
C LEU A 11 12.58 -36.89 -25.63
N ILE A 12 12.46 -37.49 -26.82
CA ILE A 12 11.46 -37.07 -27.81
C ILE A 12 10.05 -37.38 -27.29
N LEU A 13 9.85 -38.55 -26.68
CA LEU A 13 8.55 -38.92 -26.12
C LEU A 13 8.17 -38.01 -24.94
N SER A 14 9.10 -37.71 -24.03
CA SER A 14 8.85 -36.81 -22.90
C SER A 14 8.58 -35.39 -23.38
N PHE A 15 9.27 -34.91 -24.41
CA PHE A 15 9.00 -33.62 -25.04
C PHE A 15 7.63 -33.60 -25.76
N GLY A 16 7.25 -34.68 -26.44
CA GLY A 16 5.94 -34.83 -27.06
C GLY A 16 4.79 -34.80 -26.04
N ILE A 17 4.96 -35.50 -24.90
CA ILE A 17 3.99 -35.46 -23.79
C ILE A 17 3.93 -34.05 -23.19
N PHE A 18 5.08 -33.40 -22.98
CA PHE A 18 5.14 -32.02 -22.49
C PHE A 18 4.41 -31.04 -23.41
N LEU A 19 4.61 -31.14 -24.72
CA LEU A 19 3.90 -30.32 -25.71
C LEU A 19 2.39 -30.57 -25.67
N ILE A 20 1.94 -31.83 -25.60
CA ILE A 20 0.51 -32.17 -25.52
C ILE A 20 -0.12 -31.59 -24.26
N VAL A 21 0.53 -31.74 -23.09
CA VAL A 21 0.03 -31.19 -21.83
C VAL A 21 -0.05 -29.67 -21.88
N SER A 22 1.00 -29.02 -22.41
CA SER A 22 1.03 -27.55 -22.55
C SER A 22 -0.05 -27.04 -23.52
N PHE A 23 -0.28 -27.75 -24.64
CA PHE A 23 -1.34 -27.41 -25.61
C PHE A 23 -2.75 -27.65 -25.06
N GLN A 24 -2.94 -28.66 -24.21
CA GLN A 24 -4.24 -28.95 -23.61
C GLN A 24 -4.66 -27.88 -22.62
N GLN A 25 -3.74 -27.30 -21.84
CA GLN A 25 -4.06 -26.22 -20.91
C GLN A 25 -4.54 -24.95 -21.63
N THR A 26 -3.91 -24.57 -22.74
CA THR A 26 -4.37 -23.40 -23.53
C THR A 26 -5.75 -23.60 -24.18
N ASN A 27 -6.14 -24.84 -24.46
CA ASN A 27 -7.42 -25.16 -25.10
C ASN A 27 -8.61 -25.12 -24.14
N ILE A 28 -8.44 -25.32 -22.83
CA ILE A 28 -9.57 -25.30 -21.89
C ILE A 28 -10.23 -23.91 -21.87
N TYR A 29 -9.45 -22.84 -21.97
CA TYR A 29 -9.95 -21.47 -22.01
C TYR A 29 -10.58 -21.07 -23.35
N GLU A 30 -10.46 -21.93 -24.37
CA GLU A 30 -11.16 -21.81 -25.66
C GLU A 30 -12.47 -22.61 -25.69
N SER A 31 -12.77 -23.36 -24.62
CA SER A 31 -14.05 -24.04 -24.46
C SER A 31 -15.23 -23.06 -24.38
N ASP A 32 -16.41 -23.47 -24.84
CA ASP A 32 -17.67 -22.76 -24.61
C ASP A 32 -18.33 -23.15 -23.28
N ASP A 33 -17.76 -24.13 -22.56
CA ASP A 33 -18.24 -24.57 -21.25
C ASP A 33 -17.75 -23.60 -20.15
N THR A 34 -18.56 -22.59 -19.85
CA THR A 34 -18.27 -21.57 -18.83
C THR A 34 -18.04 -22.17 -17.45
N GLU A 35 -18.73 -23.25 -17.08
CA GLU A 35 -18.57 -23.88 -15.76
C GLU A 35 -17.22 -24.61 -15.65
N LEU A 36 -16.82 -25.30 -16.73
CA LEU A 36 -15.48 -25.89 -16.83
C LEU A 36 -14.39 -24.81 -16.74
N ILE A 37 -14.61 -23.65 -17.36
CA ILE A 37 -13.67 -22.52 -17.32
C ILE A 37 -13.59 -21.94 -15.90
N LYS A 38 -14.74 -21.65 -15.25
CA LYS A 38 -14.77 -21.15 -13.86
C LYS A 38 -13.98 -22.08 -12.93
N LYS A 39 -14.27 -23.38 -12.97
CA LYS A 39 -13.61 -24.38 -12.13
C LYS A 39 -12.11 -24.50 -12.40
N THR A 40 -11.71 -24.48 -13.68
CA THR A 40 -10.29 -24.53 -14.07
C THR A 40 -9.55 -23.29 -13.59
N PHE A 41 -10.14 -22.11 -13.81
CA PHE A 41 -9.57 -20.83 -13.43
C PHE A 41 -9.42 -20.71 -11.92
N GLU A 42 -10.47 -21.04 -11.14
CA GLU A 42 -10.41 -21.08 -9.67
C GLU A 42 -9.29 -21.98 -9.18
N HIS A 43 -9.15 -23.18 -9.76
CA HIS A 43 -8.12 -24.13 -9.36
C HIS A 43 -6.72 -23.58 -9.61
N GLU A 44 -6.48 -23.01 -10.79
CA GLU A 44 -5.18 -22.40 -11.14
C GLU A 44 -4.87 -21.21 -10.24
N ILE A 45 -5.85 -20.33 -9.99
CA ILE A 45 -5.71 -19.18 -9.11
C ILE A 45 -5.47 -19.60 -7.65
N GLU A 46 -6.13 -20.63 -7.14
CA GLU A 46 -5.94 -21.08 -5.75
C GLU A 46 -4.52 -21.61 -5.50
N ILE A 47 -3.97 -22.36 -6.45
CA ILE A 47 -2.57 -22.82 -6.40
C ILE A 47 -1.63 -21.62 -6.30
N GLN A 48 -1.83 -20.64 -7.20
CA GLN A 48 -1.01 -19.44 -7.31
C GLN A 48 -1.12 -18.55 -6.07
N LYS A 49 -2.33 -18.36 -5.56
CA LYS A 49 -2.60 -17.53 -4.38
C LYS A 49 -1.89 -18.06 -3.15
N LYS A 50 -1.88 -19.39 -2.94
CA LYS A 50 -1.17 -20.01 -1.80
C LYS A 50 0.33 -19.75 -1.88
N GLU A 51 0.90 -19.85 -3.07
CA GLU A 51 2.32 -19.60 -3.31
C GLU A 51 2.66 -18.12 -3.14
N PHE A 52 1.87 -17.23 -3.74
CA PHE A 52 2.03 -15.79 -3.71
C PHE A 52 1.91 -15.19 -2.29
N LEU A 53 0.97 -15.71 -1.50
CA LEU A 53 0.74 -15.26 -0.12
C LEU A 53 1.68 -15.91 0.89
N SER A 54 2.40 -16.98 0.52
CA SER A 54 3.38 -17.58 1.42
C SER A 54 4.53 -16.60 1.71
N THR A 55 4.74 -16.29 2.98
CA THR A 55 5.71 -15.28 3.45
C THR A 55 7.18 -15.68 3.26
N TYR A 56 7.45 -16.93 2.87
CA TYR A 56 8.81 -17.42 2.64
C TYR A 56 9.21 -17.23 1.17
N GLN A 57 9.90 -16.12 0.89
CA GLN A 57 10.59 -15.83 -0.37
C GLN A 57 11.80 -16.77 -0.61
N TYR A 58 11.65 -18.07 -0.42
CA TYR A 58 12.59 -19.00 -1.03
C TYR A 58 12.12 -19.25 -2.46
N TYR A 59 12.86 -18.67 -3.40
CA TYR A 59 12.87 -18.98 -4.83
C TYR A 59 13.14 -20.48 -5.05
N THR A 60 12.19 -21.32 -4.67
CA THR A 60 12.25 -22.74 -4.96
C THR A 60 11.68 -22.95 -6.35
N ASN A 61 12.32 -23.86 -7.10
CA ASN A 61 12.07 -24.17 -8.50
C ASN A 61 10.56 -24.26 -8.81
N TYR A 62 10.03 -23.16 -9.32
CA TYR A 62 8.63 -22.98 -9.60
C TYR A 62 8.20 -23.86 -10.79
N ARG A 63 7.10 -24.60 -10.63
CA ARG A 63 6.56 -25.53 -11.66
C ARG A 63 5.18 -25.12 -12.20
N GLY A 64 4.64 -23.99 -11.75
CA GLY A 64 3.37 -23.43 -12.24
C GLY A 64 3.57 -22.37 -13.33
N ASN A 65 2.46 -21.78 -13.77
CA ASN A 65 2.47 -20.60 -14.64
C ASN A 65 3.14 -19.43 -13.93
N SER A 66 4.12 -18.80 -14.56
CA SER A 66 4.68 -17.53 -14.11
C SER A 66 3.57 -16.48 -13.94
N GLU A 67 3.79 -15.49 -13.07
CA GLU A 67 2.88 -14.34 -12.88
C GLU A 67 2.44 -13.73 -14.23
N ARG A 68 3.39 -13.60 -15.16
CA ARG A 68 3.15 -13.10 -16.51
C ARG A 68 2.16 -13.96 -17.30
N GLU A 69 2.23 -15.28 -17.19
CA GLU A 69 1.31 -16.20 -17.87
C GLU A 69 -0.10 -16.11 -17.28
N ILE A 70 -0.22 -15.90 -15.97
CA ILE A 70 -1.52 -15.69 -15.32
C ILE A 70 -2.13 -14.36 -15.74
N LEU A 71 -1.34 -13.27 -15.76
CA LEU A 71 -1.80 -11.97 -16.22
C LEU A 71 -2.26 -12.03 -17.68
N PHE A 72 -1.51 -12.72 -18.54
CA PHE A 72 -1.91 -12.95 -19.93
C PHE A 72 -3.21 -13.77 -20.05
N LEU A 73 -3.38 -14.79 -19.20
CA LEU A 73 -4.61 -15.57 -19.14
C LEU A 73 -5.80 -14.70 -18.71
N ILE A 74 -5.63 -13.88 -17.67
CA ILE A 74 -6.65 -12.95 -17.17
C ILE A 74 -7.06 -11.98 -18.30
N GLU A 75 -6.10 -11.38 -19.00
CA GLU A 75 -6.36 -10.49 -20.14
C GLU A 75 -7.14 -11.20 -21.26
N LYS A 76 -6.76 -12.45 -21.61
CA LYS A 76 -7.48 -13.27 -22.59
C LYS A 76 -8.93 -13.53 -22.16
N LEU A 77 -9.15 -13.86 -20.88
CA LEU A 77 -10.48 -14.13 -20.35
C LEU A 77 -11.35 -12.87 -20.28
N ILE A 78 -10.80 -11.74 -19.83
CA ILE A 78 -11.51 -10.45 -19.82
C ILE A 78 -11.94 -10.09 -21.24
N THR A 79 -11.04 -10.21 -22.22
CA THR A 79 -11.37 -9.95 -23.63
C THR A 79 -12.46 -10.88 -24.15
N LYS A 80 -12.38 -12.18 -23.82
CA LYS A 80 -13.37 -13.18 -24.25
C LYS A 80 -14.76 -12.90 -23.67
N TYR A 81 -14.83 -12.48 -22.41
CA TYR A 81 -16.05 -12.28 -21.65
C TYR A 81 -16.44 -10.81 -21.47
N GLN A 82 -15.98 -9.90 -22.35
CA GLN A 82 -16.20 -8.46 -22.21
C GLN A 82 -17.69 -8.05 -22.12
N GLU A 83 -18.61 -8.88 -22.64
CA GLU A 83 -20.07 -8.68 -22.62
C GLU A 83 -20.78 -9.50 -21.51
N ASP A 84 -20.04 -10.31 -20.74
CA ASP A 84 -20.59 -11.18 -19.69
C ASP A 84 -20.15 -10.65 -18.32
N THR A 85 -20.96 -9.73 -17.78
CA THR A 85 -20.71 -9.06 -16.48
C THR A 85 -20.49 -10.05 -15.35
N GLU A 86 -21.24 -11.15 -15.30
CA GLU A 86 -21.12 -12.17 -14.24
C GLU A 86 -19.77 -12.88 -14.31
N MET A 87 -19.34 -13.25 -15.52
CA MET A 87 -18.05 -13.91 -15.71
C MET A 87 -16.88 -12.94 -15.44
N LEU A 88 -17.00 -11.67 -15.83
CA LEU A 88 -16.01 -10.65 -15.48
C LEU A 88 -15.90 -10.46 -13.97
N GLU A 89 -17.03 -10.33 -13.26
CA GLU A 89 -17.08 -10.17 -11.81
C GLU A 89 -16.35 -11.33 -11.12
N PHE A 90 -16.63 -12.54 -11.58
CA PHE A 90 -15.95 -13.75 -11.14
C PHE A 90 -14.43 -13.69 -11.36
N ILE A 91 -13.97 -13.37 -12.58
CA ILE A 91 -12.54 -13.34 -12.92
C ILE A 91 -11.80 -12.37 -11.99
N TYR A 92 -12.32 -11.15 -11.82
CA TYR A 92 -11.71 -10.14 -10.96
C TYR A 92 -11.72 -10.50 -9.48
N LYS A 93 -12.84 -11.02 -8.96
CA LYS A 93 -12.91 -11.45 -7.55
C LYS A 93 -11.89 -12.54 -7.23
N GLN A 94 -11.66 -13.46 -8.16
CA GLN A 94 -10.66 -14.51 -7.97
C GLN A 94 -9.24 -13.95 -8.08
N SER A 95 -8.99 -13.02 -9.01
CA SER A 95 -7.64 -12.53 -9.33
C SER A 95 -7.20 -11.24 -8.63
N SER A 96 -8.06 -10.59 -7.83
CA SER A 96 -7.78 -9.28 -7.22
C SER A 96 -6.49 -9.21 -6.40
N TYR A 97 -6.07 -10.32 -5.78
CA TYR A 97 -4.83 -10.39 -5.00
C TYR A 97 -3.57 -10.14 -5.85
N LEU A 98 -3.64 -10.36 -7.17
CA LEU A 98 -2.55 -10.08 -8.13
C LEU A 98 -2.44 -8.59 -8.48
N LEU A 99 -3.42 -7.79 -8.05
CA LEU A 99 -3.49 -6.35 -8.32
C LEU A 99 -2.98 -5.52 -7.13
N LEU A 100 -2.48 -6.20 -6.09
CA LEU A 100 -1.94 -5.53 -4.91
C LEU A 100 -0.60 -4.83 -5.24
N PRO A 101 -0.44 -3.56 -4.87
CA PRO A 101 0.71 -2.72 -5.24
C PRO A 101 2.06 -3.18 -4.66
N ASN A 102 2.07 -3.75 -3.45
CA ASN A 102 3.28 -3.87 -2.63
C ASN A 102 4.11 -5.14 -2.90
N ARG A 103 3.80 -5.91 -3.94
CA ARG A 103 4.50 -7.18 -4.22
C ARG A 103 5.01 -7.35 -5.64
N HIS A 104 4.74 -6.41 -6.53
CA HIS A 104 5.18 -6.52 -7.92
C HIS A 104 6.17 -5.42 -8.25
N SER A 105 7.27 -5.81 -8.92
CA SER A 105 8.24 -4.87 -9.49
C SER A 105 7.59 -4.09 -10.63
N SER A 106 6.96 -2.97 -10.28
CA SER A 106 6.75 -1.73 -11.04
C SER A 106 6.21 -1.71 -12.48
N LEU A 107 6.00 -2.82 -13.19
CA LEU A 107 5.69 -2.75 -14.64
C LEU A 107 4.55 -3.63 -15.15
N SER A 108 4.15 -4.69 -14.44
CA SER A 108 3.20 -5.69 -15.00
C SER A 108 1.73 -5.47 -14.65
N ILE A 109 1.43 -4.77 -13.55
CA ILE A 109 0.06 -4.61 -13.03
C ILE A 109 -0.81 -3.74 -13.97
N HIS A 110 -0.23 -2.80 -14.71
CA HIS A 110 -0.97 -1.82 -15.51
C HIS A 110 -1.71 -2.37 -16.75
N HIS A 111 -1.66 -3.68 -17.01
CA HIS A 111 -2.28 -4.27 -18.21
C HIS A 111 -3.72 -4.76 -18.00
N VAL A 112 -4.15 -4.99 -16.76
CA VAL A 112 -5.53 -5.39 -16.49
C VAL A 112 -6.38 -4.12 -16.41
N THR A 113 -7.15 -3.85 -17.46
CA THR A 113 -8.09 -2.72 -17.52
C THR A 113 -9.44 -3.15 -16.97
N VAL A 114 -10.17 -2.26 -16.29
CA VAL A 114 -11.54 -2.55 -15.88
C VAL A 114 -12.48 -2.44 -17.10
N PRO A 115 -13.44 -3.37 -17.27
CA PRO A 115 -14.29 -3.38 -18.47
C PRO A 115 -15.19 -2.15 -18.48
N THR A 116 -15.40 -1.56 -19.66
CA THR A 116 -16.22 -0.35 -19.82
C THR A 116 -17.65 -0.54 -19.30
N VAL A 117 -18.22 -1.75 -19.45
CA VAL A 117 -19.55 -2.09 -18.93
C VAL A 117 -19.66 -1.95 -17.41
N PHE A 118 -18.57 -2.11 -16.66
CA PHE A 118 -18.57 -1.83 -15.22
C PHE A 118 -18.53 -0.32 -14.97
N GLU A 119 -17.72 0.40 -15.74
CA GLU A 119 -17.49 1.84 -15.56
C GLU A 119 -18.69 2.72 -15.97
N GLU A 120 -19.55 2.23 -16.86
CA GLU A 120 -20.77 2.91 -17.28
C GLU A 120 -21.85 2.93 -16.18
N ASP A 121 -21.84 1.96 -15.27
CA ASP A 121 -22.74 1.89 -14.11
C ASP A 121 -21.97 2.19 -12.82
N ARG A 122 -21.96 3.48 -12.44
CA ARG A 122 -21.26 3.96 -11.25
C ARG A 122 -21.69 3.26 -9.96
N GLU A 123 -22.98 2.99 -9.79
CA GLU A 123 -23.49 2.36 -8.56
C GLU A 123 -23.02 0.92 -8.47
N TYR A 124 -23.13 0.18 -9.58
CA TYR A 124 -22.58 -1.17 -9.69
C TYR A 124 -21.07 -1.17 -9.43
N LEU A 125 -20.30 -0.27 -10.06
CA LEU A 125 -18.85 -0.21 -9.90
C LEU A 125 -18.44 0.03 -8.44
N LEU A 126 -19.10 0.97 -7.75
CA LEU A 126 -18.82 1.24 -6.33
C LEU A 126 -19.15 0.04 -5.45
N GLN A 127 -20.27 -0.65 -5.74
CA GLN A 127 -20.63 -1.86 -5.01
C GLN A 127 -19.64 -3.00 -5.27
N PHE A 128 -19.14 -3.11 -6.49
CA PHE A 128 -18.14 -4.10 -6.88
C PHE A 128 -16.77 -3.82 -6.23
N LEU A 129 -16.33 -2.56 -6.20
CA LEU A 129 -15.09 -2.13 -5.55
C LEU A 129 -15.07 -2.35 -4.03
N LYS A 130 -16.22 -2.56 -3.38
CA LYS A 130 -16.23 -3.00 -1.97
C LYS A 130 -15.62 -4.39 -1.80
N ASP A 131 -15.81 -5.27 -2.77
CA ASP A 131 -15.26 -6.63 -2.72
C ASP A 131 -13.83 -6.69 -3.29
N THR A 132 -13.49 -5.74 -4.17
CA THR A 132 -12.20 -5.68 -4.89
C THR A 132 -11.62 -4.26 -4.92
N PRO A 133 -11.30 -3.66 -3.76
CA PRO A 133 -10.76 -2.28 -3.68
C PRO A 133 -9.41 -2.11 -4.39
N GLU A 134 -8.65 -3.19 -4.58
CA GLU A 134 -7.40 -3.21 -5.34
C GLU A 134 -7.55 -2.79 -6.81
N LEU A 135 -8.79 -2.79 -7.34
CA LEU A 135 -9.05 -2.39 -8.72
C LEU A 135 -9.10 -0.88 -8.95
N PHE A 136 -9.17 -0.06 -7.90
CA PHE A 136 -9.25 1.39 -8.08
C PHE A 136 -8.14 1.97 -8.99
N PRO A 137 -6.84 1.59 -8.82
CA PRO A 137 -5.78 2.02 -9.73
C PRO A 137 -5.98 1.64 -11.21
N HIS A 138 -6.85 0.70 -11.52
CA HIS A 138 -7.07 0.14 -12.86
C HIS A 138 -8.27 0.74 -13.59
N LEU A 139 -9.07 1.56 -12.91
CA LEU A 139 -10.18 2.27 -13.51
C LEU A 139 -9.69 3.26 -14.56
N SER A 140 -10.57 3.63 -15.49
CA SER A 140 -10.30 4.70 -16.42
C SER A 140 -9.86 5.96 -15.70
N TYR A 141 -8.95 6.67 -16.36
CA TYR A 141 -8.43 7.92 -15.87
C TYR A 141 -9.54 8.93 -15.50
N SER A 142 -10.63 8.98 -16.27
CA SER A 142 -11.77 9.85 -15.99
C SER A 142 -12.44 9.55 -14.64
N LEU A 143 -12.58 8.27 -14.26
CA LEU A 143 -13.23 7.89 -13.00
C LEU A 143 -12.30 8.05 -11.80
N ARG A 144 -11.02 7.65 -11.93
CA ARG A 144 -10.02 7.84 -10.84
C ARG A 144 -9.81 9.31 -10.49
N ASN A 145 -10.09 10.18 -11.44
CA ASN A 145 -9.92 11.63 -11.32
C ASN A 145 -11.26 12.39 -11.26
N ASP A 146 -12.37 11.70 -11.00
CA ASP A 146 -13.65 12.32 -10.61
C ASP A 146 -13.65 12.46 -9.07
N PRO A 147 -13.69 13.69 -8.53
CA PRO A 147 -13.71 13.91 -7.08
C PRO A 147 -14.93 13.27 -6.40
N ASP A 148 -16.11 13.36 -7.00
CA ASP A 148 -17.34 12.83 -6.39
C ASP A 148 -17.27 11.30 -6.32
N PHE A 149 -16.79 10.67 -7.41
CA PHE A 149 -16.57 9.22 -7.44
C PHE A 149 -15.54 8.79 -6.40
N SER A 150 -14.43 9.53 -6.29
CA SER A 150 -13.35 9.23 -5.34
C SER A 150 -13.81 9.33 -3.89
N ILE A 151 -14.64 10.33 -3.55
CA ILE A 151 -15.25 10.49 -2.22
C ILE A 151 -16.17 9.30 -1.92
N GLU A 152 -17.06 8.95 -2.84
CA GLU A 152 -17.97 7.80 -2.67
C GLU A 152 -17.18 6.49 -2.50
N TYR A 153 -16.14 6.30 -3.30
CA TYR A 153 -15.27 5.13 -3.19
C TYR A 153 -14.57 5.08 -1.82
N LEU A 154 -13.89 6.14 -1.41
CA LEU A 154 -13.13 6.22 -0.15
C LEU A 154 -14.02 5.97 1.08
N ASN A 155 -15.27 6.42 1.05
CA ASN A 155 -16.24 6.18 2.12
C ASN A 155 -16.71 4.71 2.18
N ASN A 156 -16.66 3.99 1.08
CA ASN A 156 -17.11 2.61 0.96
C ASN A 156 -15.97 1.57 1.04
N ILE A 157 -14.72 2.00 1.20
CA ILE A 157 -13.59 1.07 1.36
C ILE A 157 -13.81 0.16 2.58
N PRO A 158 -13.64 -1.18 2.45
CA PRO A 158 -13.73 -2.10 3.57
C PRO A 158 -12.71 -1.78 4.67
N GLU A 159 -13.09 -1.96 5.93
CA GLU A 159 -12.22 -1.62 7.07
C GLU A 159 -10.87 -2.34 7.03
N GLY A 160 -10.84 -3.62 6.63
CA GLY A 160 -9.59 -4.39 6.46
C GLY A 160 -8.70 -3.94 5.30
N PHE A 161 -9.16 -2.97 4.50
CA PHE A 161 -8.41 -2.36 3.41
C PHE A 161 -7.90 -0.95 3.76
N LYS A 162 -8.43 -0.32 4.82
CA LYS A 162 -8.01 1.01 5.31
C LYS A 162 -6.70 0.92 6.10
N ASN A 163 -5.62 0.53 5.42
CA ASN A 163 -4.26 0.64 5.95
C ASN A 163 -3.39 1.47 5.02
N ALA A 164 -2.32 2.04 5.57
CA ALA A 164 -1.46 2.99 4.85
C ALA A 164 -0.93 2.40 3.53
N ASP A 165 -0.34 1.20 3.60
CA ASP A 165 0.21 0.46 2.46
C ASP A 165 -0.72 0.36 1.24
N LYS A 166 -2.00 0.02 1.48
CA LYS A 166 -2.98 -0.17 0.41
C LYS A 166 -3.52 1.16 -0.10
N ILE A 167 -3.77 2.10 0.79
CA ILE A 167 -4.30 3.42 0.44
C ILE A 167 -3.25 4.26 -0.30
N ASP A 168 -1.96 4.09 0.01
CA ASP A 168 -0.88 4.77 -0.70
C ASP A 168 -0.88 4.47 -2.19
N SER A 169 -1.26 3.26 -2.61
CA SER A 169 -1.40 2.94 -4.03
C SER A 169 -2.58 3.64 -4.69
N ILE A 170 -3.71 3.75 -4.00
CA ILE A 170 -4.86 4.52 -4.46
C ILE A 170 -4.44 5.98 -4.67
N LEU A 171 -3.78 6.57 -3.66
CA LEU A 171 -3.32 7.95 -3.69
C LEU A 171 -2.34 8.21 -4.85
N LYS A 172 -1.37 7.33 -5.08
CA LYS A 172 -0.41 7.43 -6.20
C LYS A 172 -1.07 7.39 -7.59
N ASN A 173 -2.31 6.95 -7.69
CA ASN A 173 -3.08 6.84 -8.94
C ASN A 173 -4.15 7.92 -9.10
N MET A 174 -4.30 8.81 -8.11
CA MET A 174 -5.13 10.01 -8.21
C MET A 174 -4.29 11.20 -8.68
N GLU A 175 -4.88 12.09 -9.46
CA GLU A 175 -4.24 13.34 -9.88
C GLU A 175 -4.39 14.46 -8.86
N SER A 176 -3.60 15.51 -9.05
CA SER A 176 -3.64 16.71 -8.21
C SER A 176 -5.01 17.34 -8.14
N THR A 177 -5.83 17.31 -9.21
CA THR A 177 -7.19 17.88 -9.21
C THR A 177 -8.11 17.22 -8.18
N VAL A 178 -8.04 15.90 -8.04
CA VAL A 178 -8.77 15.15 -7.00
C VAL A 178 -8.11 15.33 -5.65
N LEU A 179 -6.78 15.30 -5.59
CA LEU A 179 -6.03 15.46 -4.33
C LEU A 179 -6.07 16.89 -3.76
N GLU A 180 -6.48 17.89 -4.55
CA GLU A 180 -6.76 19.25 -4.08
C GLU A 180 -8.14 19.36 -3.42
N ASN A 181 -9.04 18.40 -3.65
CA ASN A 181 -10.35 18.36 -3.01
C ASN A 181 -10.19 18.12 -1.50
N GLN A 182 -10.78 19.02 -0.70
CA GLN A 182 -10.65 19.01 0.76
C GLN A 182 -11.23 17.76 1.44
N GLU A 183 -12.37 17.27 0.94
CA GLU A 183 -13.01 16.08 1.49
C GLU A 183 -12.18 14.83 1.19
N VAL A 184 -11.65 14.71 -0.04
CA VAL A 184 -10.74 13.62 -0.42
C VAL A 184 -9.48 13.62 0.45
N LYS A 185 -8.85 14.78 0.64
CA LYS A 185 -7.67 14.92 1.52
C LYS A 185 -7.97 14.47 2.95
N SER A 186 -9.11 14.90 3.50
CA SER A 186 -9.51 14.52 4.86
C SER A 186 -9.72 13.01 4.97
N LEU A 187 -10.44 12.40 4.03
CA LEU A 187 -10.69 10.95 4.01
C LEU A 187 -9.38 10.15 3.88
N LEU A 188 -8.49 10.57 2.98
CA LEU A 188 -7.18 9.93 2.82
C LEU A 188 -6.33 10.06 4.08
N PHE A 189 -6.36 11.21 4.76
CA PHE A 189 -5.57 11.46 5.97
C PHE A 189 -6.02 10.61 7.16
N ASP A 190 -7.30 10.26 7.24
CA ASP A 190 -7.79 9.30 8.23
C ASP A 190 -7.14 7.92 8.04
N TYR A 191 -6.82 7.54 6.80
CA TYR A 191 -6.30 6.22 6.46
C TYR A 191 -4.77 6.12 6.31
N THR A 192 -4.11 7.18 5.82
CA THR A 192 -2.66 7.22 5.63
C THR A 192 -2.09 8.57 6.06
N PRO A 193 -1.04 8.60 6.90
CA PRO A 193 -0.37 9.85 7.25
C PRO A 193 0.34 10.48 6.05
N PHE A 194 0.57 9.75 4.95
CA PHE A 194 1.13 10.29 3.70
C PHE A 194 0.30 11.44 3.13
N ALA A 195 -1.02 11.42 3.32
CA ALA A 195 -1.90 12.50 2.86
C ALA A 195 -1.57 13.86 3.48
N TYR A 196 -0.87 13.90 4.62
CA TYR A 196 -0.35 15.12 5.23
C TYR A 196 0.56 15.91 4.27
N LEU A 197 1.28 15.24 3.37
CA LEU A 197 2.13 15.90 2.39
C LEU A 197 1.33 16.77 1.40
N LEU A 198 0.06 16.44 1.19
CA LEU A 198 -0.87 17.12 0.29
C LEU A 198 -1.50 18.38 0.91
N PHE A 199 -1.33 18.58 2.22
CA PHE A 199 -1.87 19.74 2.91
C PHE A 199 -1.12 21.03 2.51
N SER A 200 -1.88 22.12 2.44
CA SER A 200 -1.34 23.48 2.35
C SER A 200 -0.46 23.80 3.57
N PRO A 201 0.43 24.81 3.48
CA PRO A 201 1.24 25.22 4.62
C PRO A 201 0.41 25.51 5.87
N GLU A 202 -0.75 26.15 5.74
CA GLU A 202 -1.64 26.47 6.86
C GLU A 202 -2.25 25.21 7.49
N GLU A 203 -2.70 24.27 6.66
CA GLU A 203 -3.26 22.98 7.12
C GLU A 203 -2.22 22.09 7.81
N LYS A 204 -0.96 22.17 7.36
CA LYS A 204 0.18 21.47 8.00
C LYS A 204 0.49 22.03 9.39
N LEU A 205 0.16 23.28 9.66
CA LEU A 205 0.38 23.91 10.97
C LEU A 205 -0.82 23.76 11.91
N ASP A 206 -1.91 23.11 11.46
CA ASP A 206 -3.01 22.78 12.37
C ASP A 206 -2.54 21.76 13.42
N PRO A 207 -2.68 22.06 14.74
CA PRO A 207 -2.17 21.19 15.79
C PRO A 207 -2.71 19.77 15.77
N LYS A 208 -3.99 19.60 15.38
CA LYS A 208 -4.62 18.29 15.30
C LYS A 208 -4.03 17.48 14.15
N ASN A 209 -3.82 18.10 12.99
CA ASN A 209 -3.20 17.46 11.85
C ASN A 209 -1.75 17.06 12.14
N MET A 210 -0.96 17.95 12.75
CA MET A 210 0.42 17.64 13.16
C MET A 210 0.47 16.46 14.12
N LEU A 211 -0.31 16.50 15.19
CA LEU A 211 -0.34 15.44 16.20
C LEU A 211 -0.72 14.09 15.56
N LEU A 212 -1.73 14.08 14.70
CA LEU A 212 -2.18 12.85 14.03
C LEU A 212 -1.14 12.31 13.04
N ALA A 213 -0.53 13.18 12.23
CA ALA A 213 0.48 12.77 11.25
C ALA A 213 1.74 12.24 11.94
N PHE A 214 2.27 12.98 12.91
CA PHE A 214 3.56 12.68 13.54
C PHE A 214 3.46 11.52 14.53
N SER A 215 2.30 11.29 15.13
CA SER A 215 2.11 10.13 16.04
C SER A 215 2.05 8.80 15.29
N ARG A 216 1.87 8.86 13.96
CA ARG A 216 1.93 7.72 13.05
C ARG A 216 3.29 7.63 12.38
N GLU A 217 3.80 8.78 11.90
CA GLU A 217 5.05 8.88 11.14
C GLU A 217 5.77 10.21 11.45
N PRO A 218 6.68 10.23 12.45
CA PRO A 218 7.33 11.45 12.93
C PRO A 218 8.12 12.21 11.87
N PHE A 219 8.65 11.51 10.86
CA PHE A 219 9.47 12.11 9.81
C PHE A 219 8.72 13.17 8.98
N TYR A 220 7.39 13.18 8.99
CA TYR A 220 6.59 14.22 8.33
C TYR A 220 6.76 15.60 8.96
N PHE A 221 7.38 15.71 10.13
CA PHE A 221 7.83 17.00 10.66
C PHE A 221 8.73 17.75 9.69
N ASN A 222 9.55 17.02 8.91
CA ASN A 222 10.41 17.62 7.88
C ASN A 222 9.63 18.25 6.70
N ALA A 223 8.33 18.00 6.59
CA ALA A 223 7.48 18.52 5.52
C ALA A 223 6.93 19.94 5.80
N ILE A 224 7.14 20.48 7.01
CA ILE A 224 6.81 21.88 7.33
C ILE A 224 8.04 22.78 7.09
N GLU A 225 7.83 24.08 6.92
CA GLU A 225 8.94 25.02 6.67
C GLU A 225 9.90 25.08 7.87
N LYS A 226 11.21 25.22 7.61
CA LYS A 226 12.24 25.23 8.68
C LYS A 226 11.96 26.22 9.80
N LYS A 227 11.49 27.44 9.48
CA LYS A 227 11.16 28.43 10.51
C LYS A 227 10.03 27.96 11.45
N GLU A 228 9.11 27.15 10.95
CA GLU A 228 7.99 26.60 11.74
C GLU A 228 8.42 25.36 12.52
N GLN A 229 9.42 24.61 12.04
CA GLN A 229 10.05 23.52 12.81
C GLN A 229 10.68 24.03 14.10
N TYR A 230 11.11 25.29 14.13
CA TYR A 230 11.70 25.92 15.30
C TYR A 230 10.67 26.58 16.24
N ASN A 231 9.38 26.58 15.88
CA ASN A 231 8.34 27.14 16.73
C ASN A 231 8.11 26.22 17.96
N ILE A 232 8.14 26.82 19.16
CA ILE A 232 7.98 26.11 20.44
C ILE A 232 6.69 25.27 20.52
N GLU A 233 5.57 25.78 20.01
CA GLU A 233 4.29 25.06 20.07
C GLU A 233 4.29 23.85 19.13
N ASN A 234 4.94 23.97 17.97
CA ASN A 234 5.10 22.88 17.02
C ASN A 234 6.00 21.77 17.57
N ILE A 235 7.05 22.13 18.31
CA ILE A 235 7.94 21.16 18.96
C ILE A 235 7.21 20.44 20.10
N LYS A 236 6.40 21.13 20.91
CA LYS A 236 5.56 20.48 21.93
C LYS A 236 4.59 19.46 21.32
N ILE A 237 4.03 19.75 20.15
CA ILE A 237 3.15 18.81 19.43
C ILE A 237 3.95 17.59 18.96
N LEU A 238 5.15 17.80 18.40
CA LEU A 238 6.02 16.71 17.98
C LEU A 238 6.43 15.81 19.17
N ASP A 239 6.80 16.39 20.31
CA ASP A 239 7.11 15.65 21.53
C ASP A 239 5.93 14.76 21.97
N GLN A 240 4.73 15.33 22.07
CA GLN A 240 3.51 14.57 22.35
C GLN A 240 3.25 13.47 21.32
N ALA A 241 3.49 13.75 20.04
CA ALA A 241 3.32 12.80 18.97
C ALA A 241 4.32 11.63 19.07
N LEU A 242 5.58 11.90 19.39
CA LEU A 242 6.62 10.89 19.61
C LEU A 242 6.28 9.99 20.79
N MET A 243 5.77 10.53 21.89
CA MET A 243 5.27 9.71 23.01
C MET A 243 4.18 8.73 22.56
N ILE A 244 3.23 9.17 21.72
CA ILE A 244 2.17 8.32 21.18
C ILE A 244 2.75 7.27 20.21
N TYR A 245 3.65 7.69 19.31
CA TYR A 245 4.31 6.82 18.35
C TYR A 245 5.06 5.69 19.05
N ASN A 246 5.88 6.03 20.06
CA ASN A 246 6.65 5.06 20.85
C ASN A 246 5.74 4.08 21.59
N LYS A 247 4.66 4.60 22.18
CA LYS A 247 3.65 3.77 22.87
C LYS A 247 2.96 2.79 21.92
N ASN A 248 2.66 3.19 20.69
CA ASN A 248 1.94 2.37 19.72
C ASN A 248 2.84 1.32 19.05
N ASN A 249 4.12 1.64 18.88
CA ASN A 249 5.03 0.77 18.14
C ASN A 249 5.72 -0.30 18.99
N GLN A 250 5.71 -0.21 20.33
CA GLN A 250 6.26 -1.18 21.30
C GLN A 250 7.32 -2.12 20.70
N LYS A 251 8.35 -1.57 20.03
CA LYS A 251 9.47 -2.38 19.58
C LYS A 251 10.16 -2.82 20.86
N GLU A 252 10.45 -4.11 20.99
CA GLU A 252 11.26 -4.58 22.11
C GLU A 252 12.56 -3.74 22.13
N PRO A 253 13.10 -3.42 23.32
CA PRO A 253 14.24 -2.51 23.47
C PRO A 253 15.51 -2.85 22.68
N GLU A 254 15.56 -3.99 22.00
CA GLU A 254 16.73 -4.48 21.30
C GLU A 254 16.83 -3.95 19.85
N ASP A 255 15.80 -3.31 19.30
CA ASP A 255 15.73 -2.84 17.89
C ASP A 255 15.80 -1.28 17.73
N TYR A 256 16.27 -0.56 18.75
CA TYR A 256 16.29 0.92 18.80
C TYR A 256 17.17 1.64 17.77
N THR A 257 17.87 0.93 16.87
CA THR A 257 18.83 1.56 15.94
C THR A 257 18.23 2.58 14.96
N GLU A 258 16.92 2.50 14.65
CA GLU A 258 16.26 3.50 13.78
C GLU A 258 15.67 4.68 14.56
N LEU A 259 15.33 4.48 15.83
CA LEU A 259 14.77 5.52 16.71
C LEU A 259 15.85 6.49 17.21
N THR A 260 17.08 5.98 17.41
CA THR A 260 18.22 6.81 17.79
C THR A 260 18.52 7.91 16.78
N ASP A 261 18.22 7.73 15.50
CA ASP A 261 18.48 8.76 14.50
C ASP A 261 17.47 9.93 14.58
N PHE A 262 16.19 9.65 14.88
CA PHE A 262 15.19 10.71 14.95
C PHE A 262 15.26 11.50 16.25
N ASP A 263 15.47 10.83 17.38
CA ASP A 263 15.70 11.49 18.67
C ASP A 263 17.01 12.29 18.65
N ASP A 264 18.06 11.79 17.99
CA ASP A 264 19.29 12.56 17.77
C ASP A 264 19.06 13.79 16.89
N ILE A 265 18.29 13.65 15.80
CA ILE A 265 18.01 14.77 14.88
C ILE A 265 17.16 15.82 15.59
N LEU A 266 16.10 15.39 16.28
CA LEU A 266 15.23 16.29 17.03
C LEU A 266 15.99 16.96 18.17
N GLY A 267 16.75 16.20 18.96
CA GLY A 267 17.60 16.72 20.02
C GLY A 267 18.63 17.72 19.48
N LYS A 268 19.29 17.43 18.34
CA LYS A 268 20.24 18.35 17.71
C LYS A 268 19.57 19.64 17.21
N GLU A 269 18.40 19.55 16.59
CA GLU A 269 17.70 20.73 16.07
C GLU A 269 17.05 21.56 17.18
N ILE A 270 16.51 20.92 18.22
CA ILE A 270 16.04 21.59 19.45
C ILE A 270 17.19 22.32 20.13
N MET A 271 18.33 21.64 20.34
CA MET A 271 19.50 22.25 20.99
C MET A 271 20.07 23.39 20.16
N ARG A 272 20.16 23.23 18.84
CA ARG A 272 20.59 24.31 17.93
C ARG A 272 19.64 25.49 17.99
N TYR A 273 18.32 25.28 18.03
CA TYR A 273 17.38 26.39 18.18
C TYR A 273 17.58 27.12 19.50
N TYR A 274 17.63 26.35 20.59
CA TYR A 274 17.84 26.86 21.94
C TYR A 274 19.13 27.70 22.06
N GLU A 275 20.23 27.24 21.48
CA GLU A 275 21.51 27.95 21.46
C GLU A 275 21.44 29.30 20.73
N ASN A 276 20.52 29.44 19.77
CA ASN A 276 20.35 30.65 18.97
C ASN A 276 19.31 31.63 19.54
N LEU A 277 18.60 31.27 20.62
CA LEU A 277 17.65 32.18 21.26
C LEU A 277 18.38 33.30 22.01
N GLU A 278 17.93 34.54 21.78
CA GLU A 278 18.32 35.69 22.61
C GLU A 278 17.80 35.51 24.04
N GLU A 279 18.51 36.07 25.02
CA GLU A 279 18.06 36.08 26.41
C GLU A 279 16.71 36.79 26.53
N GLY A 280 15.68 36.06 26.95
CA GLY A 280 14.32 36.55 26.93
C GLY A 280 13.30 35.54 27.46
N GLU A 281 12.03 35.87 27.33
CA GLU A 281 10.92 35.04 27.82
C GLU A 281 10.91 33.66 27.17
N GLU A 282 11.17 33.58 25.87
CA GLU A 282 11.20 32.32 25.11
C GLU A 282 12.33 31.39 25.56
N LYS A 283 13.56 31.91 25.72
CA LYS A 283 14.68 31.14 26.25
C LYS A 283 14.45 30.67 27.69
N ASN A 284 13.77 31.49 28.50
CA ASN A 284 13.38 31.11 29.86
C ASN A 284 12.34 29.98 29.87
N GLN A 285 11.39 29.97 28.94
CA GLN A 285 10.43 28.87 28.79
C GLN A 285 11.15 27.57 28.39
N TRP A 286 12.08 27.63 27.43
CA TRP A 286 12.92 26.48 27.07
C TRP A 286 13.75 25.94 28.23
N ASN A 287 14.37 26.82 29.01
CA ASN A 287 15.10 26.44 30.22
C ASN A 287 14.23 25.70 31.25
N GLN A 288 12.93 25.98 31.31
CA GLN A 288 12.00 25.25 32.18
C GLN A 288 11.66 23.87 31.61
N ILE A 289 11.49 23.77 30.28
CA ILE A 289 11.19 22.50 29.60
C ILE A 289 12.37 21.53 29.74
N MET A 290 13.59 21.97 29.44
CA MET A 290 14.79 21.12 29.54
C MET A 290 15.01 20.59 30.97
N LYS A 291 14.72 21.41 31.99
CA LYS A 291 14.82 20.98 33.39
C LYS A 291 13.82 19.90 33.79
N ILE A 292 12.65 19.87 33.16
CA ILE A 292 11.61 18.87 33.42
C ILE A 292 12.00 17.52 32.80
N ASP A 293 12.65 17.54 31.64
CA ASP A 293 13.17 16.32 31.03
C ASP A 293 14.30 15.71 31.85
N ASP A 294 15.27 16.52 32.28
CA ASP A 294 16.37 16.06 33.15
C ASP A 294 15.84 15.36 34.42
N THR A 295 14.70 15.80 34.96
CA THR A 295 14.10 15.18 36.17
C THR A 295 13.35 13.88 35.87
N LYS A 296 12.75 13.72 34.70
CA LYS A 296 12.09 12.45 34.31
C LYS A 296 13.10 11.34 34.06
N ASP A 297 14.26 11.68 33.48
CA ASP A 297 15.34 10.71 33.28
C ASP A 297 15.95 10.24 34.61
N GLU A 298 15.99 11.11 35.63
CA GLU A 298 16.37 10.72 37.00
C GLU A 298 15.33 9.78 37.63
N GLU A 299 14.03 10.08 37.52
CA GLU A 299 12.95 9.22 38.07
C GLU A 299 12.88 7.84 37.39
N LEU A 300 13.12 7.77 36.08
CA LEU A 300 13.14 6.50 35.35
C LEU A 300 14.35 5.63 35.74
N ASN A 301 15.48 6.22 36.13
CA ASN A 301 16.66 5.45 36.54
C ASN A 301 16.55 4.88 37.97
N ASP A 302 15.84 5.57 38.88
CA ASP A 302 15.63 5.12 40.27
C ASP A 302 14.74 3.85 40.38
N ASP A 303 13.89 3.58 39.38
CA ASP A 303 13.01 2.39 39.35
C ASP A 303 13.71 1.10 38.88
N PHE A 304 14.97 1.19 38.42
CA PHE A 304 15.77 0.03 37.93
C PHE A 304 16.95 -0.36 38.85
N GLU A 305 17.16 0.29 40.01
CA GLU A 305 18.12 -0.13 41.06
C GLU A 305 17.50 -1.06 42.13
#